data_AF-A0A939FG28-F1
#
_entry.id   AF-A0A939FG28-F1
#
_cell.length_a   1.000
_cell.length_b   1.000
_cell.length_c   1.000
_cell.angle_alpha   90.00
_cell.angle_beta   90.00
_cell.angle_gamma   90.00
#
_symmetry.space_group_name_H-M   'P 1'
#
loop_
_entity.id
_entity.type
_entity.pdbx_description
1 polymer ?
#
loop_
_entity_poly.entity_id
_entity_poly.type
_entity_poly.pdbx_seq_one_letter_code
_entity_poly.pdbx_strand_id
1 'polypeptide(L)'
;SGQRCLEQILHDDPATTALVTLNEAALGGLYRGLAQAGRHVPRDFSVTGVVAARWAETVTPPLTAADVPAAELGRLAVDLLVEQLADP
;
A
#
# COMPACT_ATOMS: atom_id res chain seq x y z
N SER A 1 7.47 8.67 -7.70
CA SER A 1 8.21 7.80 -6.79
C SER A 1 7.83 6.33 -6.99
N GLY A 2 6.54 5.95 -6.87
CA GLY A 2 6.09 4.56 -7.06
C GLY A 2 6.44 3.94 -8.43
N GLN A 3 6.28 4.70 -9.53
CA GLN A 3 6.63 4.20 -10.87
C GLN A 3 8.11 3.83 -11.00
N ARG A 4 9.02 4.76 -10.65
CA ARG A 4 10.47 4.48 -10.64
C ARG A 4 10.83 3.29 -9.74
N CYS A 5 10.19 3.17 -8.58
CA CYS A 5 10.41 2.05 -7.68
C CYS A 5 10.11 0.71 -8.38
N LEU A 6 8.97 0.63 -9.09
CA LEU A 6 8.64 -0.55 -9.87
C LEU A 6 9.63 -0.78 -11.02
N GLU A 7 10.01 0.26 -11.76
CA GLU A 7 10.99 0.14 -12.84
C GLU A 7 12.31 -0.44 -12.33
N GLN A 8 12.76 -0.01 -11.15
CA GLN A 8 13.95 -0.57 -10.49
C GLN A 8 13.74 -2.04 -10.09
N ILE A 9 12.61 -2.38 -9.47
CA ILE A 9 12.29 -3.78 -9.11
C ILE A 9 12.33 -4.69 -10.34
N LEU A 10 11.69 -4.29 -11.43
CA LEU A 10 11.65 -5.08 -12.67
C LEU A 10 12.99 -5.08 -13.43
N HIS A 11 13.83 -4.07 -13.22
CA HIS A 11 15.19 -4.06 -13.76
C HIS A 11 16.10 -5.03 -13.01
N ASP A 12 16.06 -4.99 -11.68
CA ASP A 12 16.89 -5.82 -10.80
C ASP A 12 16.44 -7.29 -10.85
N ASP A 13 15.13 -7.53 -10.92
CA ASP A 13 14.55 -8.86 -11.12
C ASP A 13 13.35 -8.82 -12.10
N PRO A 14 13.59 -9.05 -13.41
CA PRO A 14 12.55 -9.10 -14.43
C PRO A 14 11.52 -10.21 -14.25
N ALA A 15 11.83 -11.23 -13.44
CA ALA A 15 10.95 -12.37 -13.17
C ALA A 15 9.97 -12.08 -12.01
N THR A 16 10.07 -10.93 -11.35
CA THR A 16 9.13 -10.52 -10.29
C THR A 16 7.68 -10.60 -10.79
N THR A 17 6.83 -11.29 -10.03
CA THR A 17 5.40 -11.47 -10.35
C THR A 17 4.47 -10.82 -9.33
N ALA A 18 4.98 -10.27 -8.24
CA ALA A 18 4.15 -9.69 -7.19
C ALA A 18 4.87 -8.59 -6.40
N LEU A 19 4.10 -7.68 -5.80
CA LEU A 19 4.60 -6.74 -4.81
C LEU A 19 3.60 -6.51 -3.68
N VAL A 20 4.13 -6.10 -2.53
CA VAL A 20 3.36 -5.65 -1.37
C VAL A 20 3.75 -4.21 -1.07
N THR A 21 2.76 -3.33 -0.87
CA THR A 21 3.01 -1.93 -0.48
C THR A 21 2.29 -1.56 0.81
N LEU A 22 2.98 -0.79 1.65
CA LEU A 22 2.42 -0.10 2.82
C LEU A 22 2.29 1.41 2.57
N ASN A 23 2.62 1.87 1.35
CA ASN A 23 2.62 3.26 0.99
C ASN A 23 1.48 3.53 0.00
N GLU A 24 0.38 4.12 0.48
CA GLU A 24 -0.77 4.43 -0.36
C GLU A 24 -0.44 5.45 -1.45
N ALA A 25 0.41 6.43 -1.15
CA ALA A 25 0.82 7.46 -2.11
C ALA A 25 1.62 6.89 -3.29
N ALA A 26 2.18 5.68 -3.15
CA ALA A 26 2.88 5.00 -4.24
C ALA A 26 1.94 4.28 -5.22
N LEU A 27 0.72 3.92 -4.81
CA LEU A 27 -0.20 3.03 -5.55
C LEU A 27 -0.42 3.44 -7.00
N GLY A 28 -0.81 4.70 -7.23
CA GLY A 28 -1.05 5.20 -8.59
C GLY A 28 0.20 5.14 -9.48
N GLY A 29 1.39 5.33 -8.89
CA GLY A 29 2.66 5.19 -9.61
C GLY A 29 2.99 3.72 -9.94
N LEU A 30 2.74 2.81 -9.00
CA LEU A 30 2.97 1.38 -9.19
C LEU A 30 2.09 0.81 -10.32
N TYR A 31 0.79 1.14 -10.32
CA TYR A 31 -0.13 0.70 -11.38
C TYR A 31 0.23 1.27 -12.75
N ARG A 32 0.65 2.55 -12.82
CA ARG A 32 1.14 3.14 -14.08
C ARG A 32 2.39 2.44 -14.59
N GLY A 33 3.34 2.14 -13.72
CA GLY A 33 4.55 1.42 -14.10
C GLY A 33 4.24 0.02 -14.62
N LEU A 34 3.31 -0.71 -13.96
CA LEU A 34 2.90 -2.05 -14.39
C LEU A 34 2.27 -2.02 -15.78
N ALA A 35 1.38 -1.04 -16.01
CA ALA A 35 0.78 -0.82 -17.33
C ALA A 35 1.84 -0.51 -18.41
N GLN A 36 2.84 0.33 -18.10
CA GLN A 36 3.93 0.64 -19.03
C GLN A 36 4.85 -0.56 -19.30
N ALA A 37 5.05 -1.42 -18.31
CA ALA A 37 5.79 -2.68 -18.45
C ALA A 37 4.96 -3.79 -19.13
N GLY A 38 3.71 -3.51 -19.53
CA GLY A 38 2.82 -4.50 -20.15
C GLY A 38 2.36 -5.62 -19.21
N ARG A 39 2.43 -5.42 -17.89
CA ARG A 39 2.02 -6.39 -16.88
C ARG A 39 0.58 -6.11 -16.43
N HIS A 40 -0.32 -7.06 -16.62
CA HIS A 40 -1.72 -6.90 -16.23
C HIS A 40 -1.94 -7.37 -14.80
N VAL A 41 -2.53 -6.51 -13.96
CA VAL A 41 -3.01 -6.90 -12.63
C VAL A 41 -4.43 -7.45 -12.77
N PRO A 42 -4.79 -8.61 -12.18
CA PRO A 42 -3.94 -9.52 -11.41
C PRO A 42 -3.31 -10.66 -12.24
N ARG A 43 -3.50 -10.70 -13.57
CA ARG A 43 -3.14 -11.87 -14.40
C ARG A 43 -1.64 -12.18 -14.44
N ASP A 44 -0.84 -11.16 -14.77
CA ASP A 44 0.61 -11.30 -14.95
C ASP A 44 1.37 -10.84 -13.71
N PHE A 45 0.72 -10.03 -12.87
CA PHE A 45 1.35 -9.42 -11.71
C PHE A 45 0.35 -9.19 -10.58
N SER A 46 0.70 -9.63 -9.37
CA SER A 46 -0.13 -9.44 -8.18
C SER A 46 0.30 -8.18 -7.40
N VAL A 47 -0.68 -7.41 -6.95
CA VAL A 47 -0.43 -6.24 -6.11
C VAL A 47 -1.28 -6.38 -4.85
N THR A 48 -0.63 -6.34 -3.69
CA THR A 48 -1.30 -6.39 -2.39
C THR A 48 -0.76 -5.29 -1.47
N GLY A 49 -1.42 -5.04 -0.34
CA GLY A 49 -0.91 -4.06 0.61
C GLY A 49 -1.54 -4.10 1.98
N VAL A 50 -0.96 -3.31 2.87
CA VAL A 50 -1.57 -2.94 4.16
C VAL A 50 -1.87 -1.46 4.06
N VAL A 51 -3.11 -1.13 3.71
CA VAL A 51 -3.54 0.22 3.37
C VAL A 51 -4.98 0.42 3.81
N ALA A 52 -5.35 1.66 4.13
CA ALA A 52 -6.74 1.93 4.49
C ALA A 52 -7.68 1.58 3.33
N ALA A 53 -8.84 0.97 3.63
CA ALA A 53 -9.80 0.51 2.61
C ALA A 53 -10.13 1.58 1.56
N ARG A 54 -10.33 2.83 1.99
CA ARG A 54 -10.61 3.98 1.10
C ARG A 54 -9.57 4.19 0.00
N TRP A 55 -8.31 3.82 0.24
CA TRP A 55 -7.22 3.96 -0.74
C TRP A 55 -7.12 2.73 -1.64
N ALA A 56 -7.38 1.53 -1.11
CA ALA A 56 -7.39 0.29 -1.89
C ALA A 56 -8.38 0.35 -3.07
N GLU A 57 -9.50 1.07 -2.88
CA GLU A 57 -10.54 1.27 -3.89
C GLU A 57 -10.22 2.35 -4.93
N THR A 58 -9.15 3.15 -4.75
CA THR A 58 -8.82 4.28 -5.66
C THR A 58 -8.10 3.87 -6.93
N VAL A 59 -7.68 2.61 -7.03
CA VAL A 59 -6.94 2.07 -8.17
C VAL A 59 -7.77 1.01 -8.89
N THR A 60 -7.50 0.84 -10.19
CA THR A 60 -8.17 -0.15 -11.04
C THR A 60 -7.13 -1.13 -11.60
N PRO A 61 -7.26 -2.45 -11.36
CA PRO A 61 -8.26 -3.09 -10.48
C PRO A 61 -8.06 -2.73 -8.99
N PRO A 62 -9.13 -2.81 -8.17
CA PRO A 62 -9.06 -2.58 -6.72
C PRO A 62 -7.97 -3.45 -6.06
N LEU A 63 -7.27 -2.86 -5.09
CA LEU A 63 -6.17 -3.52 -4.42
C LEU A 63 -6.67 -4.55 -3.40
N THR A 64 -6.09 -5.74 -3.40
CA THR A 64 -6.25 -6.66 -2.26
C THR A 64 -5.45 -6.13 -1.08
N ALA A 65 -6.14 -5.70 -0.02
CA ALA A 65 -5.50 -5.02 1.10
C ALA A 65 -5.97 -5.53 2.47
N ALA A 66 -5.04 -5.57 3.42
CA ALA A 66 -5.37 -5.63 4.84
C ALA A 66 -5.62 -4.20 5.35
N ASP A 67 -6.77 -3.99 5.98
CA ASP A 67 -7.11 -2.71 6.59
C ASP A 67 -6.40 -2.54 7.94
N VAL A 68 -6.02 -1.30 8.26
CA VAL A 68 -5.43 -0.95 9.56
C VAL A 68 -6.52 -0.28 10.39
N PRO A 69 -6.82 -0.74 11.62
CA PRO A 69 -7.85 -0.15 12.48
C PRO A 69 -7.39 1.20 13.07
N ALA A 70 -7.09 2.17 12.20
CA ALA A 70 -6.44 3.44 12.56
C ALA A 70 -7.25 4.27 13.55
N ALA A 71 -8.58 4.23 13.46
CA ALA A 71 -9.47 4.93 14.41
C ALA A 71 -9.33 4.35 15.82
N GLU A 72 -9.29 3.03 15.96
CA GLU A 72 -9.14 2.36 17.25
C GLU A 72 -7.74 2.57 17.83
N LEU A 73 -6.70 2.48 16.99
CA LEU A 73 -5.33 2.78 17.40
C LEU A 73 -5.18 4.24 17.86
N GLY A 74 -5.82 5.18 17.16
CA GLY A 74 -5.84 6.59 17.55
C GLY A 74 -6.56 6.83 18.88
N ARG A 75 -7.70 6.17 19.10
CA ARG A 75 -8.43 6.22 20.37
C ARG A 75 -7.55 5.70 21.52
N LEU A 76 -6.96 4.52 21.37
CA LEU A 76 -6.09 3.93 22.36
C LEU A 76 -4.87 4.82 22.67
N ALA A 77 -4.28 5.44 21.66
CA ALA A 77 -3.15 6.35 21.86
C ALA A 77 -3.53 7.59 22.68
N VAL A 78 -4.73 8.14 22.47
CA VAL A 78 -5.25 9.27 23.26
C VAL A 78 -5.57 8.84 24.69
N ASP A 79 -6.20 7.69 24.87
CA ASP A 79 -6.53 7.14 26.19
C ASP A 79 -5.24 6.99 27.04
N LEU A 80 -4.19 6.39 26.47
CA LEU A 80 -2.88 6.25 27.12
C LEU A 80 -2.23 7.60 27.43
N LEU A 81 -2.38 8.60 26.55
CA LEU A 81 -1.85 9.94 26.81
C LEU A 81 -2.57 10.62 27.98
N VAL A 82 -3.89 10.46 28.09
CA VAL A 82 -4.69 11.01 29.19
C VAL A 82 -4.30 10.35 30.51
N GLU A 83 -4.10 9.03 30.53
CA GLU A 83 -3.61 8.30 31.70
C GLU A 83 -2.26 8.83 32.19
N GLN A 84 -1.29 8.98 31.27
CA GLN A 84 0.04 9.51 31.58
C GLN A 84 0.02 10.96 32.09
N LEU A 85 -0.95 11.78 31.66
CA LEU A 85 -1.10 13.15 32.15
C LEU A 85 -1.78 13.20 33.53
N ALA A 86 -2.56 12.18 33.89
CA ALA A 86 -3.25 12.10 35.17
C ALA A 86 -2.37 11.54 36.30
N ASP A 87 -1.29 10.82 35.97
CA ASP A 87 -0.31 10.27 36.92
C ASP A 87 1.14 10.45 36.38
N PRO A 88 1.74 11.65 36.57
CA PRO A 88 3.01 12.04 35.93
C PRO A 88 4.29 11.44 36.54
#